data_AF-A0A350R087-F1
#
_entry.id   AF-A0A350R087-F1
#
_cell.length_a   1.000
_cell.length_b   1.000
_cell.length_c   1.000
_cell.angle_alpha   90.00
_cell.angle_beta   90.00
_cell.angle_gamma   90.00
#
_symmetry.space_group_name_H-M   'P 1'
#
loop_
_entity.id
_entity.type
_entity.pdbx_description
1 polymer ?
#
loop_
_entity_poly.entity_id
_entity_poly.type
_entity_poly.pdbx_seq_one_letter_code
_entity_poly.pdbx_strand_id
1 'polypeptide(L)'
;MKPGIGSISFLALFLFAAFGYADTRITSVSESYRTATDFTRIPEYFTGKEYRGNQAMARTRDDRAGLYFVLEVDWDEGVSLSGSKVLIQVVRSDQPQAESYKLGFPSEGKPGKEVFLGITGKDWASQKIKPIAWRIEIRDAEGKLLAERQSFLWGHPK
;
A
#
# COMPACT_ATOMS: atom_id res chain seq x y z
N MET A 1 -25.18 24.80 64.56
CA MET A 1 -25.16 23.31 64.66
C MET A 1 -25.27 22.72 63.27
N LYS A 2 -24.18 22.06 62.80
CA LYS A 2 -23.99 21.10 61.66
C LYS A 2 -24.43 21.47 60.23
N PRO A 3 -23.88 20.83 59.17
CA PRO A 3 -22.50 20.40 58.85
C PRO A 3 -22.05 21.00 57.45
N GLY A 4 -20.79 21.08 57.03
CA GLY A 4 -19.80 20.03 56.76
C GLY A 4 -20.03 19.39 55.38
N ILE A 5 -19.34 19.83 54.31
CA ILE A 5 -19.28 19.13 53.02
C ILE A 5 -17.83 19.15 52.50
N GLY A 6 -17.32 17.93 52.28
CA GLY A 6 -15.93 17.62 52.04
C GLY A 6 -15.43 18.04 50.66
N SER A 7 -14.13 18.28 50.60
CA SER A 7 -13.38 18.49 49.35
C SER A 7 -13.22 17.14 48.65
N ILE A 8 -13.80 17.01 47.46
CA ILE A 8 -13.75 15.80 46.65
C ILE A 8 -12.49 15.87 45.78
N SER A 9 -11.46 15.10 46.15
CA SER A 9 -10.29 14.86 45.31
C SER A 9 -10.68 14.05 44.07
N PHE A 10 -10.61 14.67 42.90
CA PHE A 10 -10.85 14.01 41.62
C PHE A 10 -9.57 13.27 41.18
N LEU A 11 -9.48 11.97 41.47
CA LEU A 11 -8.40 11.11 41.00
C LEU A 11 -8.69 10.74 39.52
N ALA A 12 -8.05 11.44 38.60
CA ALA A 12 -8.15 11.14 37.16
C ALA A 12 -7.38 9.85 36.85
N LEU A 13 -8.13 8.76 36.64
CA LEU A 13 -7.61 7.48 36.18
C LEU A 13 -7.28 7.61 34.67
N PHE A 14 -6.00 7.81 34.34
CA PHE A 14 -5.51 7.70 32.97
C PHE A 14 -5.60 6.23 32.54
N LEU A 15 -6.68 5.87 31.83
CA LEU A 15 -6.71 4.65 31.04
C LEU A 15 -5.70 4.79 29.89
N PHE A 16 -4.50 4.29 30.09
CA PHE A 16 -3.58 3.99 29.00
C PHE A 16 -4.16 2.80 28.23
N ALA A 17 -4.92 3.09 27.17
CA ALA A 17 -5.24 2.08 26.18
C ALA A 17 -3.91 1.66 25.51
N ALA A 18 -3.41 0.48 25.83
CA ALA A 18 -2.38 -0.17 25.04
C ALA A 18 -2.99 -0.47 23.66
N PHE A 19 -2.84 0.44 22.72
CA PHE A 19 -3.04 0.12 21.31
C PHE A 19 -1.99 -0.92 20.95
N GLY A 20 -2.43 -2.16 20.71
CA GLY A 20 -1.60 -3.15 20.05
C GLY A 20 -1.09 -2.53 18.76
N TYR A 21 0.23 -2.46 18.61
CA TYR A 21 0.83 -2.12 17.33
C TYR A 21 0.50 -3.28 16.40
N ALA A 22 -0.38 -3.02 15.43
CA ALA A 22 -0.51 -3.89 14.28
C ALA A 22 0.84 -3.84 13.54
N ASP A 23 1.63 -4.90 13.60
CA ASP A 23 2.97 -4.93 13.00
C ASP A 23 2.90 -5.47 11.57
N THR A 24 2.10 -4.81 10.72
CA THR A 24 2.14 -5.10 9.29
C THR A 24 3.42 -4.51 8.71
N ARG A 25 4.22 -5.34 8.03
CA ARG A 25 5.54 -4.95 7.56
C ARG A 25 5.77 -5.36 6.11
N ILE A 26 6.20 -4.39 5.30
CA ILE A 26 6.75 -4.67 3.97
C ILE A 26 8.19 -5.19 4.16
N THR A 27 8.41 -6.47 3.89
CA THR A 27 9.70 -7.14 4.08
C THR A 27 10.64 -6.86 2.92
N SER A 28 10.13 -6.90 1.69
CA SER A 28 10.89 -6.63 0.47
C SER A 28 10.05 -5.91 -0.58
N VAL A 29 10.75 -5.23 -1.50
CA VAL A 29 10.15 -4.57 -2.66
C VAL A 29 11.02 -4.88 -3.86
N SER A 30 10.41 -5.36 -4.94
CA SER A 30 11.07 -5.49 -6.24
C SER A 30 10.37 -4.64 -7.29
N GLU A 31 11.14 -4.07 -8.19
CA GLU A 31 10.67 -3.20 -9.26
C GLU A 31 10.80 -3.92 -10.59
N SER A 32 9.72 -3.97 -11.37
CA SER A 32 9.78 -4.58 -12.70
C SER A 32 8.75 -3.97 -13.63
N TYR A 33 9.19 -3.61 -14.83
CA TYR A 33 8.25 -3.30 -15.89
C TYR A 33 7.64 -4.61 -16.40
N ARG A 34 6.31 -4.65 -16.49
CA ARG A 34 5.54 -5.79 -16.97
C ARG A 34 4.71 -5.38 -18.18
N THR A 35 4.60 -6.30 -19.13
CA THR A 35 3.71 -6.22 -20.28
C THR A 35 2.35 -6.83 -19.97
N ALA A 36 1.34 -6.59 -20.81
CA ALA A 36 0.03 -7.23 -20.65
C ALA A 36 0.11 -8.76 -20.72
N THR A 37 1.03 -9.30 -21.53
CA THR A 37 1.24 -10.73 -21.71
C THR A 37 1.75 -11.40 -20.45
N ASP A 38 2.56 -10.72 -19.62
CA ASP A 38 3.10 -11.27 -18.37
C ASP A 38 2.00 -11.63 -17.34
N PHE A 39 0.86 -10.96 -17.42
CA PHE A 39 -0.33 -11.20 -16.59
C PHE A 39 -1.33 -12.17 -17.20
N THR A 40 -1.17 -12.55 -18.47
CA THR A 40 -2.13 -13.43 -19.13
C THR A 40 -2.04 -14.84 -18.54
N ARG A 41 -3.20 -15.44 -18.22
CA ARG A 41 -3.31 -16.78 -17.63
C ARG A 41 -4.21 -17.69 -18.47
N ILE A 42 -4.02 -19.00 -18.34
CA ILE A 42 -4.80 -20.02 -19.07
C ILE A 42 -6.32 -19.80 -18.95
N PRO A 43 -6.90 -19.53 -17.75
CA PRO A 43 -8.34 -19.32 -17.61
C PRO A 43 -8.90 -18.14 -18.42
N GLU A 44 -8.07 -17.13 -18.74
CA GLU A 44 -8.52 -15.96 -19.51
C GLU A 44 -8.85 -16.33 -20.96
N TYR A 45 -8.14 -17.30 -21.54
CA TYR A 45 -8.44 -17.78 -22.91
C TYR A 45 -9.83 -18.40 -23.02
N PHE A 46 -10.34 -18.94 -21.92
CA PHE A 46 -11.67 -19.57 -21.87
C PHE A 46 -12.77 -18.60 -21.41
N THR A 47 -12.43 -17.56 -20.64
CA THR A 47 -13.42 -16.67 -20.00
C THR A 47 -13.46 -15.25 -20.56
N GLY A 48 -12.39 -14.81 -21.25
CA GLY A 48 -12.20 -13.43 -21.68
C GLY A 48 -12.04 -12.42 -20.54
N LYS A 49 -11.93 -12.87 -19.29
CA LYS A 49 -11.81 -12.03 -18.09
C LYS A 49 -10.43 -12.16 -17.48
N GLU A 50 -9.88 -11.05 -16.99
CA GLU A 50 -8.59 -11.07 -16.28
C GLU A 50 -8.65 -11.99 -15.06
N TYR A 51 -7.67 -12.89 -14.95
CA TYR A 51 -7.57 -13.82 -13.84
C TYR A 51 -6.42 -13.42 -12.92
N ARG A 52 -6.76 -12.87 -11.75
CA ARG A 52 -5.78 -12.40 -10.74
C ARG A 52 -5.39 -13.48 -9.71
N GLY A 53 -6.11 -14.60 -9.67
CA GLY A 53 -5.91 -15.63 -8.65
C GLY A 53 -6.01 -15.05 -7.23
N ASN A 54 -5.05 -15.39 -6.36
CA ASN A 54 -4.96 -14.90 -4.98
C ASN A 54 -4.03 -13.67 -4.83
N GLN A 55 -3.62 -13.05 -5.93
CA GLN A 55 -2.71 -11.91 -5.89
C GLN A 55 -3.48 -10.66 -5.49
N ALA A 56 -3.07 -10.03 -4.39
CA ALA A 56 -3.55 -8.69 -4.06
C ALA A 56 -2.93 -7.72 -5.06
N MET A 57 -3.76 -7.03 -5.84
CA MET A 57 -3.27 -6.19 -6.94
C MET A 57 -4.06 -4.89 -7.04
N ALA A 58 -3.34 -3.78 -7.13
CA ALA A 58 -3.88 -2.46 -7.40
C ALA A 58 -3.11 -1.83 -8.56
N ARG A 59 -3.80 -1.05 -9.40
CA ARG A 59 -3.20 -0.32 -10.53
C ARG A 59 -3.71 1.11 -10.56
N THR A 60 -2.92 2.04 -11.09
CA THR A 60 -3.38 3.42 -11.34
C THR A 60 -4.41 3.49 -12.46
N ARG A 61 -4.35 2.54 -13.41
CA ARG A 61 -5.27 2.40 -14.53
C ARG A 61 -5.59 0.92 -14.77
N ASP A 62 -6.69 0.65 -15.47
CA ASP A 62 -7.07 -0.73 -15.81
C ASP A 62 -6.09 -1.41 -16.77
N ASP A 63 -5.27 -0.61 -17.48
CA ASP A 63 -4.14 -1.07 -18.29
C ASP A 63 -3.24 -2.05 -17.52
N ARG A 64 -2.85 -3.17 -18.13
CA ARG A 64 -1.97 -4.17 -17.48
C ARG A 64 -0.49 -3.82 -17.58
N ALA A 65 -0.07 -3.18 -18.67
CA ALA A 65 1.34 -2.88 -18.91
C ALA A 65 1.77 -1.66 -18.08
N GLY A 66 2.96 -1.71 -17.47
CA GLY A 66 3.48 -0.63 -16.64
C GLY A 66 4.59 -1.06 -15.70
N LEU A 67 5.02 -0.14 -14.84
CA LEU A 67 5.94 -0.43 -13.75
C LEU A 67 5.17 -1.02 -12.58
N TYR A 68 5.64 -2.15 -12.05
CA TYR A 68 5.11 -2.76 -10.85
C TYR A 68 6.14 -2.74 -9.73
N PHE A 69 5.69 -2.34 -8.55
CA PHE A 69 6.32 -2.65 -7.28
C PHE A 69 5.66 -3.92 -6.75
N VAL A 70 6.42 -5.01 -6.67
CA VAL A 70 5.96 -6.26 -6.06
C VAL A 70 6.48 -6.29 -4.64
N LEU A 71 5.56 -6.24 -3.69
CA LEU A 71 5.85 -6.23 -2.27
C LEU A 71 5.70 -7.64 -1.71
N GLU A 72 6.64 -8.06 -0.89
CA GLU A 72 6.37 -9.10 0.11
C GLU A 72 5.96 -8.41 1.40
N VAL A 73 4.84 -8.85 1.99
CA VAL A 73 4.26 -8.23 3.18
C VAL A 73 3.94 -9.30 4.20
N ASP A 74 4.42 -9.05 5.42
CA ASP A 74 4.00 -9.76 6.62
C ASP A 74 2.79 -9.03 7.21
N TRP A 75 1.63 -9.67 7.16
CA TRP A 75 0.37 -9.06 7.56
C TRP A 75 0.04 -9.44 8.98
N ASP A 76 -0.39 -8.45 9.77
CA ASP A 76 -1.00 -8.73 11.05
C ASP A 76 -2.34 -9.48 10.88
N GLU A 77 -2.74 -10.20 11.92
CA GLU A 77 -3.97 -10.97 11.90
C GLU A 77 -5.18 -10.06 11.71
N GLY A 78 -6.08 -10.44 10.79
CA GLY A 78 -7.33 -9.71 10.56
C GLY A 78 -7.21 -8.49 9.64
N VAL A 79 -6.02 -8.17 9.11
CA VAL A 79 -5.89 -7.10 8.10
C VAL A 79 -6.70 -7.43 6.85
N SER A 80 -7.41 -6.42 6.35
CA SER A 80 -8.17 -6.45 5.11
C SER A 80 -7.70 -5.33 4.20
N LEU A 81 -7.51 -5.62 2.91
CA LEU A 81 -7.20 -4.61 1.90
C LEU A 81 -8.45 -3.98 1.28
N SER A 82 -9.64 -4.43 1.66
CA SER A 82 -10.89 -3.86 1.13
C SER A 82 -10.97 -2.38 1.46
N GLY A 83 -11.13 -1.52 0.44
CA GLY A 83 -11.16 -0.07 0.60
C GLY A 83 -9.82 0.59 0.96
N SER A 84 -8.74 -0.19 1.08
CA SER A 84 -7.41 0.32 1.36
C SER A 84 -6.89 1.16 0.20
N LYS A 85 -6.13 2.20 0.56
CA LYS A 85 -5.54 3.18 -0.35
C LYS A 85 -4.03 3.05 -0.31
N VAL A 86 -3.43 3.09 -1.49
CA VAL A 86 -1.98 3.11 -1.64
C VAL A 86 -1.56 4.44 -2.21
N LEU A 87 -0.53 5.04 -1.63
CA LEU A 87 0.18 6.19 -2.17
C LEU A 87 1.58 5.74 -2.58
N ILE A 88 1.92 5.95 -3.85
CA ILE A 88 3.28 5.76 -4.37
C ILE A 88 3.81 7.11 -4.80
N GLN A 89 4.91 7.52 -4.20
CA GLN A 89 5.66 8.68 -4.64
C GLN A 89 6.92 8.19 -5.35
N VAL A 90 7.24 8.74 -6.52
CA VAL A 90 8.37 8.26 -7.31
C VAL A 90 9.06 9.40 -8.06
N VAL A 91 10.38 9.45 -7.96
CA VAL A 91 11.25 10.23 -8.85
C VAL A 91 11.60 9.36 -10.04
N ARG A 92 11.36 9.87 -11.23
CA ARG A 92 11.53 9.10 -12.47
C ARG A 92 12.82 9.49 -13.16
N SER A 93 13.39 8.60 -13.97
CA SER A 93 14.60 8.92 -14.74
C SER A 93 14.38 9.98 -15.81
N ASP A 94 13.14 10.18 -16.25
CA ASP A 94 12.74 11.17 -17.25
C ASP A 94 12.21 12.49 -16.62
N GLN A 95 11.98 12.52 -15.30
CA GLN A 95 11.49 13.70 -14.59
C GLN A 95 12.15 13.86 -13.21
N PRO A 96 12.79 15.01 -12.93
CA PRO A 96 13.52 15.22 -11.69
C PRO A 96 12.62 15.45 -10.46
N GLN A 97 11.35 15.76 -10.67
CA GLN A 97 10.39 15.97 -9.58
C GLN A 97 9.66 14.67 -9.24
N ALA A 98 9.36 14.47 -7.96
CA ALA A 98 8.59 13.32 -7.52
C ALA A 98 7.13 13.45 -7.97
N GLU A 99 6.63 12.42 -8.65
CA GLU A 99 5.21 12.27 -8.96
C GLU A 99 4.52 11.42 -7.90
N SER A 100 3.20 11.61 -7.73
CA SER A 100 2.39 10.88 -6.74
C SER A 100 1.24 10.15 -7.41
N TYR A 101 1.15 8.85 -7.17
CA TYR A 101 0.14 7.96 -7.71
C TYR A 101 -0.69 7.37 -6.59
N LYS A 102 -2.02 7.41 -6.74
CA LYS A 102 -2.97 6.82 -5.79
C LYS A 102 -3.61 5.60 -6.42
N LEU A 103 -3.61 4.50 -5.68
CA LEU A 103 -4.21 3.24 -6.10
C LEU A 103 -5.23 2.79 -5.04
N GLY A 104 -6.29 2.13 -5.48
CA GLY A 104 -7.24 1.44 -4.61
C GLY A 104 -7.19 -0.05 -4.87
N PHE A 105 -7.25 -0.85 -3.80
CA PHE A 105 -7.45 -2.29 -3.98
C PHE A 105 -8.88 -2.55 -4.45
N PRO A 106 -9.08 -3.42 -5.46
CA PRO A 106 -10.41 -3.90 -5.80
C PRO A 106 -11.00 -4.60 -4.58
N SER A 107 -12.30 -4.44 -4.38
CA SER A 107 -13.03 -5.12 -3.31
C SER A 107 -12.78 -6.62 -3.43
N GLU A 108 -12.14 -7.18 -2.41
CA GLU A 108 -12.37 -8.51 -1.80
C GLU A 108 -11.10 -9.31 -1.50
N GLY A 109 -11.11 -9.91 -0.30
CA GLY A 109 -10.15 -10.92 0.14
C GLY A 109 -9.17 -10.47 1.22
N LYS A 110 -8.72 -11.43 2.04
CA LYS A 110 -7.52 -11.26 2.85
C LYS A 110 -6.32 -11.05 1.92
N PRO A 111 -5.37 -10.17 2.26
CA PRO A 111 -4.19 -10.00 1.44
C PRO A 111 -3.37 -11.30 1.37
N GLY A 112 -2.89 -11.62 0.17
CA GLY A 112 -1.82 -12.59 0.01
C GLY A 112 -0.49 -12.03 0.54
N LYS A 113 0.53 -12.89 0.66
CA LYS A 113 1.89 -12.49 1.03
C LYS A 113 2.52 -11.54 0.01
N GLU A 114 2.14 -11.67 -1.26
CA GLU A 114 2.60 -10.80 -2.33
C GLU A 114 1.53 -9.79 -2.74
N VAL A 115 1.95 -8.53 -2.88
CA VAL A 115 1.12 -7.43 -3.36
C VAL A 115 1.72 -6.81 -4.60
N PHE A 116 0.91 -6.65 -5.64
CA PHE A 116 1.28 -6.03 -6.90
C PHE A 116 0.72 -4.61 -6.97
N LEU A 117 1.60 -3.62 -7.01
CA LEU A 117 1.23 -2.21 -7.14
C LEU A 117 1.73 -1.69 -8.49
N GLY A 118 0.80 -1.47 -9.43
CA GLY A 118 1.12 -1.06 -10.80
C GLY A 118 0.89 0.43 -11.05
N ILE A 119 1.92 1.13 -11.52
CA ILE A 119 1.77 2.42 -12.23
C ILE A 119 1.68 2.05 -13.72
N THR A 120 0.48 2.13 -14.31
CA THR A 120 0.19 1.46 -15.58
C THR A 120 -0.31 2.39 -16.69
N GLY A 121 -0.29 1.86 -17.92
CA GLY A 121 -0.73 2.57 -19.11
C GLY A 121 0.09 3.83 -19.34
N LYS A 122 -0.59 4.94 -19.58
CA LYS A 122 0.07 6.24 -19.81
C LYS A 122 0.84 6.77 -18.60
N ASP A 123 0.51 6.33 -17.39
CA ASP A 123 1.19 6.78 -16.18
C ASP A 123 2.63 6.22 -16.13
N TRP A 124 2.87 5.05 -16.75
CA TRP A 124 4.21 4.50 -16.97
C TRP A 124 4.35 3.85 -18.35
N ALA A 125 4.49 4.69 -19.38
CA ALA A 125 4.38 4.25 -20.76
C ALA A 125 5.56 3.40 -21.29
N SER A 126 6.71 3.34 -20.60
CA SER A 126 7.91 2.71 -21.15
C SER A 126 8.84 2.10 -20.11
N GLN A 127 9.37 0.91 -20.42
CA GLN A 127 10.41 0.23 -19.63
C GLN A 127 11.74 1.01 -19.57
N LYS A 128 11.95 1.96 -20.49
CA LYS A 128 13.14 2.83 -20.49
C LYS A 128 13.14 3.80 -19.29
N ILE A 129 11.95 4.12 -18.76
CA ILE A 129 11.77 5.00 -17.61
C ILE A 129 12.03 4.18 -16.35
N LYS A 130 12.93 4.64 -15.49
CA LYS A 130 13.33 3.94 -14.26
C LYS A 130 12.83 4.68 -13.01
N PRO A 131 12.36 3.97 -11.97
CA PRO A 131 12.05 4.57 -10.68
C PRO A 131 13.35 4.81 -9.90
N ILE A 132 13.85 6.04 -9.91
CA ILE A 132 15.14 6.39 -9.30
C ILE A 132 15.05 6.39 -7.77
N ALA A 133 13.99 6.99 -7.24
CA ALA A 133 13.70 6.99 -5.81
C ALA A 133 12.20 6.85 -5.60
N TRP A 134 11.77 6.18 -4.54
CA TRP A 134 10.35 5.97 -4.30
C TRP A 134 10.02 5.79 -2.82
N ARG A 135 8.76 6.07 -2.48
CA ARG A 135 8.13 5.76 -1.19
C ARG A 135 6.73 5.23 -1.43
N ILE A 136 6.35 4.22 -0.68
CA ILE A 136 5.07 3.53 -0.74
C ILE A 136 4.45 3.57 0.65
N GLU A 137 3.19 4.00 0.72
CA GLU A 137 2.36 3.92 1.92
C GLU A 137 1.09 3.14 1.60
N ILE A 138 0.75 2.17 2.45
CA ILE A 138 -0.52 1.44 2.42
C ILE A 138 -1.33 1.89 3.64
N ARG A 139 -2.55 2.37 3.39
CA ARG A 139 -3.49 2.82 4.41
C ARG A 139 -4.79 2.03 4.30
N ASP A 140 -5.42 1.74 5.43
CA ASP A 140 -6.74 1.11 5.45
C ASP A 140 -7.84 2.07 4.95
N ALA A 141 -9.10 1.60 4.97
CA ALA A 141 -10.24 2.37 4.50
C ALA A 141 -10.44 3.67 5.31
N GLU A 142 -10.10 3.64 6.59
CA GLU A 142 -10.18 4.75 7.55
C GLU A 142 -8.97 5.72 7.43
N GLY A 143 -7.92 5.32 6.71
CA GLY A 143 -6.73 6.12 6.46
C GLY A 143 -5.58 5.91 7.45
N LYS A 144 -5.72 4.96 8.37
CA LYS A 144 -4.64 4.53 9.28
C LYS A 144 -3.54 3.86 8.45
N LEU A 145 -2.29 4.20 8.76
CA LEU A 145 -1.13 3.59 8.11
C LEU A 145 -1.03 2.11 8.52
N LEU A 146 -1.06 1.22 7.53
CA LEU A 146 -0.84 -0.22 7.72
C LEU A 146 0.65 -0.54 7.58
N ALA A 147 1.29 -0.04 6.51
CA ALA A 147 2.71 -0.22 6.28
C ALA A 147 3.28 0.87 5.38
N GLU A 148 4.57 1.12 5.51
CA GLU A 148 5.32 1.96 4.58
C GLU A 148 6.70 1.36 4.25
N ARG A 149 7.20 1.70 3.06
CA ARG A 149 8.55 1.35 2.62
C ARG A 149 9.05 2.40 1.65
N GLN A 150 10.37 2.59 1.60
CA GLN A 150 10.99 3.52 0.67
C GLN A 150 12.31 2.96 0.14
N SER A 151 12.72 3.45 -1.02
CA SER A 151 14.04 3.17 -1.57
C SER A 151 15.13 3.86 -0.73
N PHE A 152 16.36 3.36 -0.84
CA PHE A 152 17.50 3.97 -0.16
C PHE A 152 17.68 5.45 -0.55
N LEU A 153 17.58 5.77 -1.84
CA LEU A 153 17.77 7.14 -2.35
C LEU A 153 16.68 8.11 -1.88
N TRP A 154 15.47 7.64 -1.56
CA TRP A 154 14.40 8.50 -1.03
C TRP A 154 14.71 9.01 0.38
N GLY A 155 15.30 8.15 1.21
CA GLY A 155 15.65 8.47 2.60
C GLY A 155 16.98 9.20 2.75
N HIS A 156 17.73 9.42 1.67
CA HIS A 156 19.03 10.04 1.75
C HIS A 156 18.89 11.54 2.06
N PRO A 157 19.57 12.07 3.09
CA PRO A 157 19.63 13.51 3.32
C PRO A 157 20.21 14.21 2.09
N LYS A 158 19.66 15.36 1.72
CA LYS A 158 20.21 16.20 0.65
C LYS A 158 21.52 16.86 1.08
#